data_AF-A0AA86NNE6-F1
#
_entry.id   AF-A0AA86NNE6-F1
#
_cell.length_a   1.000
_cell.length_b   1.000
_cell.length_c   1.000
_cell.angle_alpha   90.00
_cell.angle_beta   90.00
_cell.angle_gamma   90.00
#
_symmetry.space_group_name_H-M   'P 1'
#
loop_
_entity.id
_entity.type
_entity.pdbx_description
1 polymer ?
#
loop_
_entity_poly.entity_id
_entity_poly.type
_entity_poly.pdbx_seq_one_letter_code
_entity_poly.pdbx_strand_id
1 'polypeptide(L)'
;MKQQQSTELHKQLETIDRADAQFGVLRLKEPGEHIGYMYNMHESFIIRYGEEQPTSALECYFVRQNLTSFKIKIVYQPYLLINCPEQNQPQISLFLEKNNIQIETTYREDSSVLNHVAGQKTTFLKLTFKNRLQIQEFLKHFVNNRGQRILSNDLPQIMKTDQRILDFKDLINYINKVAESDVPDHLRIAIDKNIRCAKWYRVKIQPGSIDLLWCPSQL
;
A
#
# COMPACT_ATOMS: atom_id res chain seq x y z
N MET A 1 9.31 12.94 -17.87
CA MET A 1 9.55 11.67 -17.15
C MET A 1 8.28 11.09 -16.52
N LYS A 2 7.63 11.75 -15.54
CA LYS A 2 6.42 11.22 -14.87
C LYS A 2 5.22 10.98 -15.81
N GLN A 3 4.98 11.88 -16.77
CA GLN A 3 3.87 11.74 -17.72
C GLN A 3 4.08 10.59 -18.72
N GLN A 4 5.33 10.37 -19.18
CA GLN A 4 5.68 9.24 -20.04
C GLN A 4 5.50 7.90 -19.33
N GLN A 5 5.90 7.80 -18.06
CA GLN A 5 5.67 6.60 -17.24
C GLN A 5 4.18 6.32 -17.03
N SER A 6 3.37 7.36 -16.83
CA SER A 6 1.90 7.22 -16.71
C SER A 6 1.27 6.70 -18.01
N THR A 7 1.69 7.23 -19.17
CA THR A 7 1.22 6.76 -20.48
C THR A 7 1.64 5.32 -20.76
N GLU A 8 2.87 4.95 -20.43
CA GLU A 8 3.36 3.58 -20.61
C GLU A 8 2.60 2.59 -19.71
N LEU A 9 2.39 2.94 -18.44
CA LEU A 9 1.59 2.14 -17.51
C LEU A 9 0.16 1.95 -18.03
N HIS A 10 -0.47 3.02 -18.54
CA HIS A 10 -1.81 2.92 -19.13
C HIS A 10 -1.85 1.91 -20.27
N LYS A 11 -0.91 2.00 -21.21
CA LYS A 11 -0.80 1.08 -22.35
C LYS A 11 -0.57 -0.37 -21.91
N GLN A 12 0.23 -0.59 -20.87
CA GLN A 12 0.45 -1.92 -20.29
C GLN A 12 -0.85 -2.50 -19.71
N LEU A 13 -1.59 -1.70 -18.92
CA LEU A 13 -2.87 -2.13 -18.34
C LEU A 13 -3.92 -2.43 -19.42
N GLU A 14 -4.00 -1.61 -20.47
CA GLU A 14 -4.91 -1.87 -21.60
C GLU A 14 -4.53 -3.14 -22.36
N THR A 15 -3.22 -3.42 -22.51
CA THR A 15 -2.75 -4.64 -23.16
C THR A 15 -3.15 -5.89 -22.37
N ILE A 16 -3.01 -5.85 -21.04
CA ILE A 16 -3.47 -6.91 -20.14
C ILE A 16 -4.99 -7.07 -20.23
N ASP A 17 -5.75 -5.98 -20.15
CA ASP A 17 -7.21 -6.01 -20.26
C ASP A 17 -7.69 -6.62 -21.58
N ARG A 18 -7.01 -6.29 -22.68
CA ARG A 18 -7.30 -6.86 -24.00
C ARG A 18 -6.97 -8.34 -24.09
N ALA A 19 -5.85 -8.78 -23.51
CA ALA A 19 -5.48 -10.19 -23.47
C ALA A 19 -6.48 -11.00 -22.64
N ASP A 20 -6.83 -10.52 -21.44
CA ASP A 20 -7.83 -11.17 -20.57
C ASP A 20 -9.20 -11.30 -21.25
N ALA A 21 -9.61 -10.27 -22.01
CA ALA A 21 -10.86 -10.28 -22.76
C ALA A 21 -10.88 -11.36 -23.86
N GLN A 22 -9.73 -11.68 -24.49
CA GLN A 22 -9.63 -12.77 -25.47
C GLN A 22 -9.91 -14.14 -24.85
N PHE A 23 -9.64 -14.29 -23.54
CA PHE A 23 -9.96 -15.49 -22.77
C PHE A 23 -11.34 -15.42 -22.07
N GLY A 24 -12.18 -14.44 -22.42
CA GLY A 24 -13.52 -14.28 -21.85
C GLY A 24 -13.54 -13.74 -20.42
N VAL A 25 -12.41 -13.21 -19.92
CA VAL A 25 -12.32 -12.61 -18.58
C VAL A 25 -12.54 -11.11 -18.67
N LEU A 26 -13.78 -10.68 -18.45
CA LEU A 26 -14.16 -9.27 -18.52
C LEU A 26 -14.24 -8.62 -17.14
N ARG A 27 -13.84 -7.35 -17.05
CA ARG A 27 -13.98 -6.56 -15.83
C ARG A 27 -15.44 -6.22 -15.59
N LEU A 28 -15.96 -6.51 -14.40
CA LEU A 28 -17.30 -6.08 -14.00
C LEU A 28 -17.32 -4.55 -13.81
N LYS A 29 -18.30 -3.89 -14.44
CA LYS A 29 -18.51 -2.43 -14.35
C LYS A 29 -19.87 -2.07 -13.77
N GLU A 30 -20.84 -2.97 -13.89
CA GLU A 30 -22.22 -2.73 -13.48
C GLU A 30 -22.37 -2.93 -11.96
N PRO A 31 -23.11 -2.05 -11.26
CA PRO A 31 -23.50 -2.31 -9.90
C PRO A 31 -24.32 -3.59 -9.78
N GLY A 32 -24.09 -4.37 -8.72
CA GLY A 32 -24.76 -5.64 -8.53
C GLY A 32 -24.02 -6.58 -7.60
N GLU A 33 -24.63 -7.74 -7.36
CA GLU A 33 -24.02 -8.83 -6.63
C GLU A 33 -23.63 -9.96 -7.59
N HIS A 34 -22.39 -10.42 -7.49
CA HIS A 34 -21.86 -11.49 -8.31
C HIS A 34 -21.18 -12.53 -7.44
N ILE A 35 -21.49 -13.80 -7.65
CA ILE A 35 -20.84 -14.91 -6.94
C ILE A 35 -19.78 -15.51 -7.84
N GLY A 36 -18.59 -15.72 -7.30
CA GLY A 36 -17.48 -16.32 -8.03
C GLY A 36 -16.45 -16.97 -7.12
N TYR A 37 -15.81 -18.02 -7.61
CA TYR A 37 -14.65 -18.65 -7.01
C TYR A 37 -13.40 -17.90 -7.44
N MET A 38 -12.69 -17.29 -6.49
CA MET A 38 -11.48 -16.53 -6.79
C MET A 38 -10.31 -17.49 -7.04
N TYR A 39 -9.85 -17.58 -8.27
CA TYR A 39 -8.74 -18.48 -8.63
C TYR A 39 -7.38 -17.77 -8.71
N ASN A 40 -7.37 -16.44 -8.89
CA ASN A 40 -6.12 -15.68 -8.96
C ASN A 40 -6.28 -14.23 -8.49
N MET A 41 -5.17 -13.60 -8.11
CA MET A 41 -5.10 -12.17 -7.82
C MET A 41 -3.72 -11.60 -8.15
N HIS A 42 -3.66 -10.40 -8.73
CA HIS A 42 -2.43 -9.74 -9.16
C HIS A 42 -2.40 -8.26 -8.77
N GLU A 43 -1.21 -7.75 -8.49
CA GLU A 43 -0.99 -6.33 -8.27
C GLU A 43 -1.25 -5.54 -9.56
N SER A 44 -1.95 -4.43 -9.46
CA SER A 44 -2.36 -3.59 -10.59
C SER A 44 -2.55 -2.14 -10.14
N PHE A 45 -2.92 -1.28 -11.08
CA PHE A 45 -3.27 0.11 -10.82
C PHE A 45 -4.63 0.48 -11.41
N ILE A 46 -5.20 1.57 -10.89
CA ILE A 46 -6.32 2.32 -11.47
C ILE A 46 -5.82 3.74 -11.77
N ILE A 47 -6.03 4.17 -13.00
CA ILE A 47 -5.72 5.54 -13.45
C ILE A 47 -7.07 6.26 -13.57
N ARG A 48 -7.28 7.31 -12.76
CA ARG A 48 -8.50 8.12 -12.79
C ARG A 48 -8.25 9.41 -13.56
N TYR A 49 -9.27 9.89 -14.27
CA TYR A 49 -9.19 11.17 -14.97
C TYR A 49 -8.97 12.31 -13.97
N GLY A 50 -7.96 13.15 -14.23
CA GLY A 50 -7.60 14.27 -13.36
C GLY A 50 -6.65 13.92 -12.20
N GLU A 51 -6.33 12.64 -11.98
CA GLU A 51 -5.30 12.27 -11.00
C GLU A 51 -3.91 12.22 -11.66
N GLU A 52 -2.93 12.90 -11.06
CA GLU A 52 -1.55 12.88 -11.56
C GLU A 52 -0.86 11.52 -11.40
N GLN A 53 -1.29 10.73 -10.40
CA GLN A 53 -0.68 9.47 -10.05
C GLN A 53 -1.71 8.35 -10.05
N PRO A 54 -1.32 7.13 -10.48
CA PRO A 54 -2.17 5.96 -10.36
C PRO A 54 -2.44 5.64 -8.89
N THR A 55 -3.59 5.02 -8.65
CA THR A 55 -3.91 4.42 -7.36
C THR A 55 -3.63 2.91 -7.42
N SER A 56 -3.01 2.39 -6.37
CA SER A 56 -2.74 0.95 -6.21
C SER A 56 -4.05 0.13 -6.15
N ALA A 57 -4.09 -1.00 -6.85
CA ALA A 57 -5.25 -1.89 -6.87
C ALA A 57 -4.86 -3.38 -6.95
N LEU A 58 -5.69 -4.26 -6.41
CA LEU A 58 -5.56 -5.71 -6.54
C LEU A 58 -6.58 -6.19 -7.57
N GLU A 59 -6.11 -6.70 -8.70
CA GLU A 59 -6.97 -7.31 -9.70
C GLU A 59 -7.24 -8.76 -9.32
N CYS A 60 -8.51 -9.09 -9.09
CA CYS A 60 -8.96 -10.40 -8.62
C CYS A 60 -9.74 -11.09 -9.73
N TYR A 61 -9.45 -12.37 -9.95
CA TYR A 61 -9.98 -13.18 -11.04
C TYR A 61 -10.88 -14.28 -10.51
N PHE A 62 -12.08 -14.39 -11.09
CA PHE A 62 -13.13 -15.27 -10.62
C PHE A 62 -13.68 -16.14 -11.74
N VAL A 63 -14.12 -17.34 -11.36
CA VAL A 63 -14.95 -18.21 -12.19
C VAL A 63 -16.31 -18.40 -11.52
N ARG A 64 -17.39 -18.32 -12.29
CA ARG A 64 -18.76 -18.56 -11.82
C ARG A 64 -19.10 -20.05 -11.90
N GLN A 65 -20.23 -20.44 -11.30
CA GLN A 65 -20.75 -21.81 -11.40
C GLN A 65 -21.02 -22.25 -12.84
N ASN A 66 -21.42 -21.33 -13.71
CA ASN A 66 -21.63 -21.59 -15.14
C ASN A 66 -20.34 -21.56 -15.98
N LEU A 67 -19.16 -21.64 -15.33
CA LEU A 67 -17.83 -21.62 -15.94
C LEU A 67 -17.45 -20.31 -16.68
N THR A 68 -18.30 -19.29 -16.62
CA THR A 68 -17.92 -17.95 -17.12
C THR A 68 -16.99 -17.28 -16.13
N SER A 69 -16.00 -16.56 -16.64
CA SER A 69 -15.05 -15.83 -15.81
C SER A 69 -15.34 -14.34 -15.77
N PHE A 70 -14.91 -13.70 -14.69
CA PHE A 70 -14.93 -12.24 -14.57
C PHE A 70 -13.78 -11.77 -13.69
N LYS A 71 -13.47 -10.47 -13.75
CA LYS A 71 -12.46 -9.86 -12.88
C LYS A 71 -12.94 -8.54 -12.28
N ILE A 72 -12.32 -8.14 -11.18
CA ILE A 72 -12.57 -6.86 -10.49
C ILE A 72 -11.26 -6.26 -10.01
N LYS A 73 -11.24 -4.96 -9.73
CA LYS A 73 -10.10 -4.26 -9.12
C LYS A 73 -10.48 -3.70 -7.77
N ILE A 74 -9.83 -4.18 -6.72
CA ILE A 74 -10.00 -3.68 -5.36
C ILE A 74 -8.95 -2.61 -5.11
N VAL A 75 -9.38 -1.37 -4.88
CA VAL A 75 -8.48 -0.29 -4.49
C VAL A 75 -7.95 -0.52 -3.08
N TYR A 76 -6.68 -0.22 -2.87
CA TYR A 76 -6.07 -0.18 -1.56
C TYR A 76 -5.00 0.91 -1.52
N GLN A 77 -4.64 1.32 -0.30
CA GLN A 77 -3.55 2.26 -0.07
C GLN A 77 -2.41 1.49 0.60
N PRO A 78 -1.26 1.35 -0.06
CA PRO A 78 -0.11 0.71 0.55
C PRO A 78 0.42 1.57 1.71
N TYR A 79 1.02 0.92 2.71
CA TYR A 79 1.61 1.59 3.86
C TYR A 79 2.93 0.95 4.30
N LEU A 80 3.70 1.71 5.05
CA LEU A 80 4.82 1.23 5.86
C LEU A 80 4.75 1.85 7.25
N LEU A 81 5.56 1.34 8.16
CA LEU A 81 5.66 1.87 9.52
C LEU A 81 7.02 2.54 9.72
N ILE A 82 7.04 3.68 10.41
CA ILE A 82 8.28 4.31 10.88
C ILE A 82 8.26 4.45 12.40
N ASN A 83 9.42 4.22 13.02
CA ASN A 83 9.64 4.57 14.42
C ASN A 83 10.48 5.85 14.47
N CYS A 84 10.02 6.82 15.27
CA CYS A 84 10.66 8.11 15.47
C CYS A 84 10.44 8.59 16.91
N PRO A 85 11.31 9.48 17.44
CA PRO A 85 11.15 10.04 18.78
C PRO A 85 9.79 10.74 18.97
N GLU A 86 9.10 10.45 20.07
CA GLU A 86 7.75 10.97 20.36
C GLU A 86 7.71 12.50 20.36
N GLN A 87 8.74 13.14 20.91
CA GLN A 87 8.90 14.60 20.96
C GLN A 87 8.93 15.28 19.58
N ASN A 88 9.28 14.56 18.51
CA ASN A 88 9.37 15.09 17.15
C ASN A 88 8.19 14.68 16.26
N GLN A 89 7.30 13.79 16.73
CA GLN A 89 6.15 13.31 15.96
C GLN A 89 5.27 14.45 15.40
N PRO A 90 4.96 15.53 16.14
CA PRO A 90 4.12 16.61 15.60
C PRO A 90 4.72 17.29 14.35
N GLN A 91 6.03 17.55 14.35
CA GLN A 91 6.72 18.18 13.22
C GLN A 91 6.85 17.23 12.03
N ILE A 92 7.13 15.95 12.30
CA ILE A 92 7.16 14.88 11.30
C ILE A 92 5.79 14.75 10.63
N SER A 93 4.71 14.74 11.42
CA SER A 93 3.35 14.63 10.90
C SER A 93 3.00 15.80 10.00
N LEU A 94 3.28 17.03 10.46
CA LEU A 94 3.03 18.24 9.66
C LEU A 94 3.80 18.23 8.33
N PHE A 95 5.04 17.75 8.31
CA PHE A 95 5.83 17.67 7.09
C PHE A 95 5.27 16.62 6.12
N LEU A 96 4.96 15.42 6.61
CA LEU A 96 4.45 14.32 5.79
C LEU A 96 3.05 14.62 5.24
N GLU A 97 2.17 15.24 6.02
CA GLU A 97 0.83 15.69 5.57
C GLU A 97 0.93 16.72 4.44
N LYS A 98 1.87 17.68 4.54
CA LYS A 98 2.15 18.64 3.44
C LYS A 98 2.62 17.96 2.16
N ASN A 99 3.19 16.77 2.26
CA ASN A 99 3.62 15.94 1.14
C ASN A 99 2.54 14.92 0.70
N ASN A 100 1.29 15.08 1.14
CA ASN A 100 0.15 14.21 0.83
C ASN A 100 0.33 12.75 1.29
N ILE A 101 1.08 12.52 2.37
CA ILE A 101 1.20 11.20 3.01
C ILE A 101 0.28 11.22 4.23
N GLN A 102 -0.67 10.28 4.27
CA GLN A 102 -1.57 10.15 5.41
C GLN A 102 -0.88 9.40 6.54
N ILE A 103 -1.14 9.82 7.78
CA ILE A 103 -0.41 9.35 8.96
C ILE A 103 -1.39 8.91 10.02
N GLU A 104 -1.08 7.78 10.65
CA GLU A 104 -1.85 7.24 11.76
C GLU A 104 -0.88 6.71 12.82
N THR A 105 -1.03 7.14 14.07
CA THR A 105 -0.23 6.58 15.18
C THR A 105 -0.74 5.17 15.48
N THR A 106 0.17 4.20 15.54
CA THR A 106 -0.17 2.81 15.81
C THR A 106 0.80 2.18 16.80
N TYR A 107 0.30 1.22 17.57
CA TYR A 107 1.09 0.49 18.56
C TYR A 107 1.32 -0.93 18.06
N ARG A 108 2.59 -1.34 17.97
CA ARG A 108 2.98 -2.68 17.51
C ARG A 108 3.96 -3.30 18.49
N GLU A 109 3.89 -4.61 18.64
CA GLU A 109 4.91 -5.36 19.36
C GLU A 109 6.17 -5.37 18.50
N ASP A 110 7.30 -4.96 19.08
CA ASP A 110 8.58 -5.00 18.39
C ASP A 110 9.45 -6.10 19.01
N SER A 111 9.51 -7.26 18.33
CA SER A 111 10.33 -8.40 18.76
C SER A 111 11.83 -8.09 18.80
N SER A 112 12.28 -6.97 18.23
CA SER A 112 13.68 -6.54 18.30
C SER A 112 14.04 -5.78 19.58
N VAL A 113 13.06 -5.44 20.43
CA VAL A 113 13.31 -4.80 21.73
C VAL A 113 13.67 -5.86 22.76
N LEU A 114 14.72 -5.62 23.56
CA LEU A 114 15.25 -6.57 24.55
C LEU A 114 14.18 -7.10 25.52
N ASN A 115 13.16 -6.30 25.82
CA ASN A 115 12.08 -6.61 26.76
C ASN A 115 10.76 -7.04 26.08
N HIS A 116 10.79 -7.51 24.83
CA HIS A 116 9.58 -7.89 24.08
C HIS A 116 8.74 -8.99 24.76
N VAL A 117 9.34 -9.84 25.60
CA VAL A 117 8.65 -10.89 26.36
C VAL A 117 7.65 -10.32 27.38
N ALA A 118 7.81 -9.05 27.78
CA ALA A 118 6.89 -8.35 28.68
C ALA A 118 5.69 -7.69 27.95
N GLY A 119 5.55 -7.88 26.63
CA GLY A 119 4.45 -7.29 25.84
C GLY A 119 4.56 -5.78 25.64
N GLN A 120 5.77 -5.21 25.77
CA GLN A 120 5.99 -3.78 25.59
C GLN A 120 5.75 -3.38 24.13
N LYS A 121 4.70 -2.59 23.89
CA LYS A 121 4.38 -2.07 22.55
C LYS A 121 5.25 -0.86 22.24
N THR A 122 5.76 -0.81 21.03
CA THR A 122 6.48 0.33 20.47
C THR A 122 5.52 1.18 19.65
N THR A 123 5.63 2.50 19.82
CA THR A 123 4.90 3.48 19.01
C THR A 123 5.50 3.55 17.61
N PHE A 124 4.66 3.40 16.59
CA PHE A 124 4.98 3.59 15.18
C PHE A 124 4.04 4.63 14.57
N LEU A 125 4.54 5.38 13.58
CA LEU A 125 3.69 6.12 12.67
C LEU A 125 3.48 5.26 11.41
N LYS A 126 2.21 4.99 11.09
CA LYS A 126 1.81 4.32 9.85
C LYS A 126 1.65 5.37 8.76
N LEU A 127 2.47 5.26 7.72
CA LEU A 127 2.47 6.16 6.57
C LEU A 127 1.73 5.48 5.43
N THR A 128 0.65 6.10 4.98
CA THR A 128 -0.23 5.57 3.94
C THR A 128 -0.06 6.37 2.65
N PHE A 129 0.15 5.65 1.54
CA PHE A 129 0.49 6.19 0.23
C PHE A 129 -0.62 5.89 -0.78
N LYS A 130 -0.67 6.65 -1.89
CA LYS A 130 -1.62 6.38 -2.98
C LYS A 130 -1.23 5.15 -3.79
N ASN A 131 0.07 4.90 -3.93
CA ASN A 131 0.60 3.77 -4.69
C ASN A 131 1.98 3.32 -4.17
N ARG A 132 2.40 2.12 -4.59
CA ARG A 132 3.68 1.54 -4.17
C ARG A 132 4.91 2.27 -4.73
N LEU A 133 4.77 2.98 -5.84
CA LEU A 133 5.89 3.76 -6.39
C LEU A 133 6.33 4.85 -5.41
N GLN A 134 5.38 5.47 -4.69
CA GLN A 134 5.71 6.45 -3.65
C GLN A 134 6.45 5.81 -2.46
N ILE A 135 6.12 4.57 -2.07
CA ILE A 135 6.89 3.81 -1.06
C ILE A 135 8.32 3.57 -1.55
N GLN A 136 8.49 3.12 -2.79
CA GLN A 136 9.82 2.87 -3.36
C GLN A 136 10.66 4.14 -3.43
N GLU A 137 10.06 5.28 -3.80
CA GLU A 137 10.70 6.59 -3.80
C GLU A 137 11.12 6.98 -2.38
N PHE A 138 10.23 6.85 -1.40
CA PHE A 138 10.51 7.11 0.02
C PHE A 138 11.67 6.24 0.55
N LEU A 139 11.65 4.93 0.28
CA LEU A 139 12.69 4.00 0.71
C LEU A 139 14.04 4.29 0.03
N LYS A 140 14.03 4.67 -1.25
CA LYS A 140 15.25 5.08 -1.96
C LYS A 140 15.88 6.30 -1.30
N HIS A 141 15.07 7.31 -0.95
CA HIS A 141 15.56 8.46 -0.19
C HIS A 141 16.09 8.04 1.19
N PHE A 142 15.36 7.19 1.92
CA PHE A 142 15.77 6.69 3.22
C PHE A 142 17.14 5.99 3.20
N VAL A 143 17.33 5.03 2.29
CA VAL A 143 18.57 4.25 2.18
C VAL A 143 19.75 5.14 1.78
N ASN A 144 19.56 6.03 0.79
CA ASN A 144 20.63 6.90 0.30
C ASN A 144 21.13 7.87 1.39
N ASN A 145 20.21 8.49 2.14
CA ASN A 145 20.59 9.45 3.18
C ASN A 145 21.13 8.75 4.44
N ARG A 146 20.63 7.56 4.79
CA ARG A 146 21.16 6.78 5.91
C ARG A 146 22.59 6.29 5.63
N GLY A 147 22.87 5.85 4.40
CA GLY A 147 24.22 5.47 3.97
C GLY A 147 25.22 6.63 4.08
N GLN A 148 24.82 7.83 3.64
CA GLN A 148 25.66 9.03 3.77
C GLN A 148 25.99 9.38 5.23
N ARG A 149 25.06 9.19 6.18
CA ARG A 149 25.28 9.46 7.61
C ARG A 149 26.29 8.52 8.27
N ILE A 150 26.27 7.24 7.88
CA ILE A 150 27.25 6.25 8.38
C ILE A 150 28.66 6.62 7.90
N LEU A 151 28.78 7.15 6.68
CA LEU A 151 30.06 7.56 6.10
C LEU A 151 30.60 8.86 6.71
N SER A 152 29.73 9.78 7.15
CA SER A 152 30.13 11.09 7.68
C SER A 152 30.48 11.10 9.18
N ASN A 153 30.35 9.97 9.90
CA ASN A 153 30.58 9.89 11.36
C ASN A 153 29.77 10.91 12.19
N ASP A 154 28.68 11.45 11.62
CA ASP A 154 27.78 12.33 12.36
C ASP A 154 27.06 11.49 13.43
N LEU A 155 27.52 11.61 14.68
CA LEU A 155 26.81 11.16 15.87
C LEU A 155 25.36 11.64 15.81
N PRO A 156 24.39 10.91 16.41
CA PRO A 156 23.01 11.40 16.50
C PRO A 156 23.04 12.73 17.24
N GLN A 157 22.97 13.83 16.49
CA GLN A 157 22.87 15.16 17.05
C GLN A 157 21.64 15.13 17.94
N ILE A 158 21.81 15.57 19.19
CA ILE A 158 20.73 15.80 20.15
C ILE A 158 19.64 16.56 19.40
N MET A 159 18.56 15.86 19.05
CA MET A 159 17.58 16.34 18.09
C MET A 159 16.82 17.47 18.75
N LYS A 160 17.01 18.70 18.26
CA LYS A 160 16.35 19.89 18.80
C LYS A 160 14.85 19.75 18.57
N THR A 161 14.07 19.90 19.63
CA THR A 161 12.61 19.75 19.64
C THR A 161 11.87 20.77 18.76
N ASP A 162 12.51 21.90 18.38
CA ASP A 162 11.86 23.02 17.70
C ASP A 162 12.30 23.26 16.24
N GLN A 163 13.06 22.34 15.64
CA GLN A 163 13.51 22.52 14.26
C GLN A 163 12.44 22.06 13.25
N ARG A 164 11.95 23.01 12.46
CA ARG A 164 11.07 22.73 11.33
C ARG A 164 11.80 21.85 10.30
N ILE A 165 11.18 20.72 9.96
CA ILE A 165 11.65 19.84 8.88
C ILE A 165 11.42 20.55 7.53
N LEU A 166 12.50 20.77 6.78
CA LEU A 166 12.45 21.50 5.51
C LEU A 166 12.38 20.56 4.30
N ASP A 167 13.05 19.42 4.38
CA ASP A 167 13.10 18.45 3.29
C ASP A 167 13.08 16.98 3.78
N PHE A 168 13.10 16.04 2.83
CA PHE A 168 13.14 14.61 3.13
C PHE A 168 14.45 14.17 3.80
N LYS A 169 15.57 14.86 3.57
CA LYS A 169 16.86 14.52 4.17
C LYS A 169 16.82 14.82 5.67
N ASP A 170 16.25 15.96 6.05
CA ASP A 170 15.98 16.34 7.43
C ASP A 170 15.03 15.35 8.09
N LEU A 171 13.93 14.97 7.42
CA LEU A 171 12.97 13.99 7.93
C LEU A 171 13.65 12.66 8.28
N ILE A 172 14.50 12.15 7.39
CA ILE A 172 15.16 10.84 7.55
C ILE A 172 16.03 10.79 8.79
N ASN A 173 16.58 11.93 9.23
CA ASN A 173 17.39 11.99 10.45
C ASN A 173 16.59 11.61 11.70
N TYR A 174 15.27 11.84 11.71
CA TYR A 174 14.38 11.51 12.82
C TYR A 174 13.85 10.08 12.79
N ILE A 175 14.10 9.33 11.70
CA ILE A 175 13.60 7.97 11.53
C ILE A 175 14.62 6.97 12.09
N ASN A 176 14.27 6.32 13.19
CA ASN A 176 15.09 5.28 13.80
C ASN A 176 15.03 3.99 12.98
N LYS A 177 13.81 3.58 12.62
CA LYS A 177 13.50 2.31 11.96
C LYS A 177 12.35 2.49 10.97
N VAL A 178 12.47 1.79 9.85
CA VAL A 178 11.36 1.54 8.93
C VAL A 178 11.03 0.07 9.07
N ALA A 179 9.75 -0.25 9.21
CA ALA A 179 9.24 -1.61 9.29
C ALA A 179 8.19 -1.84 8.22
N GLU A 180 7.94 -3.11 7.91
CA GLU A 180 6.86 -3.55 7.02
C GLU A 180 6.95 -3.03 5.55
N SER A 181 8.13 -2.56 5.15
CA SER A 181 8.41 -2.01 3.81
C SER A 181 8.61 -3.07 2.72
N ASP A 182 8.91 -4.30 3.11
CA ASP A 182 9.25 -5.43 2.24
C ASP A 182 8.06 -6.35 1.95
N VAL A 183 6.92 -6.16 2.62
CA VAL A 183 5.71 -6.96 2.39
C VAL A 183 5.14 -6.67 1.00
N PRO A 184 4.99 -7.66 0.10
CA PRO A 184 4.34 -7.50 -1.21
C PRO A 184 2.90 -7.02 -1.07
N ASP A 185 2.40 -6.22 -2.02
CA ASP A 185 1.10 -5.58 -1.89
C ASP A 185 -0.05 -6.59 -1.91
N HIS A 186 0.02 -7.59 -2.79
CA HIS A 186 -1.02 -8.62 -2.84
C HIS A 186 -1.13 -9.39 -1.51
N LEU A 187 -0.01 -9.66 -0.82
CA LEU A 187 0.00 -10.28 0.50
C LEU A 187 -0.55 -9.33 1.57
N ARG A 188 -0.13 -8.06 1.54
CA ARG A 188 -0.63 -7.03 2.44
C ARG A 188 -2.15 -6.97 2.44
N ILE A 189 -2.74 -6.83 1.26
CA ILE A 189 -4.20 -6.68 1.10
C ILE A 189 -4.90 -7.98 1.46
N ALA A 190 -4.34 -9.13 1.07
CA ALA A 190 -4.87 -10.42 1.43
C ALA A 190 -4.95 -10.58 2.95
N ILE A 191 -3.90 -10.18 3.68
CA ILE A 191 -3.88 -10.21 5.14
C ILE A 191 -4.90 -9.22 5.71
N ASP A 192 -4.79 -7.94 5.36
CA ASP A 192 -5.59 -6.86 5.96
C ASP A 192 -7.10 -7.02 5.71
N LYS A 193 -7.48 -7.46 4.52
CA LYS A 193 -8.90 -7.69 4.13
C LYS A 193 -9.35 -9.13 4.32
N ASN A 194 -8.49 -10.02 4.83
CA ASN A 194 -8.74 -11.46 4.95
C ASN A 194 -9.21 -12.11 3.64
N ILE A 195 -8.61 -11.72 2.51
CA ILE A 195 -8.88 -12.25 1.17
C ILE A 195 -7.93 -13.41 0.88
N ARG A 196 -8.42 -14.50 0.28
CA ARG A 196 -7.64 -15.70 -0.07
C ARG A 196 -8.12 -16.25 -1.41
N CYS A 197 -7.20 -16.62 -2.28
CA CYS A 197 -7.52 -17.46 -3.44
C CYS A 197 -8.15 -18.79 -2.99
N ALA A 198 -8.74 -19.49 -3.95
CA ALA A 198 -9.40 -20.77 -3.75
C ALA A 198 -10.62 -20.74 -2.82
N LYS A 199 -11.34 -19.62 -2.81
CA LYS A 199 -12.59 -19.47 -2.04
C LYS A 199 -13.69 -18.84 -2.90
N TRP A 200 -14.94 -19.19 -2.57
CA TRP A 200 -16.11 -18.52 -3.10
C TRP A 200 -16.35 -17.18 -2.41
N TYR A 201 -16.56 -16.14 -3.21
CA TYR A 201 -16.89 -14.81 -2.75
C TYR A 201 -18.19 -14.32 -3.39
N ARG A 202 -18.95 -13.57 -2.62
CA ARG A 202 -19.96 -12.64 -3.12
C ARG A 202 -19.30 -11.28 -3.27
N VAL A 203 -19.17 -10.85 -4.50
CA VAL A 203 -18.67 -9.55 -4.90
C VAL A 203 -19.85 -8.59 -5.01
N LYS A 204 -19.90 -7.57 -4.16
CA LYS A 204 -20.90 -6.51 -4.25
C LYS A 204 -20.24 -5.28 -4.86
N ILE A 205 -20.75 -4.84 -6.00
CA ILE A 205 -20.29 -3.64 -6.70
C ILE A 205 -21.31 -2.54 -6.45
N GLN A 206 -20.85 -1.46 -5.83
CA GLN A 206 -21.63 -0.25 -5.56
C GLN A 206 -20.95 0.95 -6.24
N PRO A 207 -21.65 2.08 -6.39
CA PRO A 207 -21.01 3.30 -6.88
C PRO A 207 -19.82 3.70 -6.00
N GLY A 208 -18.60 3.52 -6.52
CA GLY A 208 -17.35 3.91 -5.86
C GLY A 208 -16.75 2.88 -4.90
N SER A 209 -17.43 1.76 -4.60
CA SER A 209 -16.90 0.71 -3.70
C SER A 209 -17.15 -0.70 -4.22
N ILE A 210 -16.26 -1.62 -3.83
CA ILE A 210 -16.36 -3.05 -4.13
C ILE A 210 -16.09 -3.81 -2.84
N ASP A 211 -17.08 -4.59 -2.40
CA ASP A 211 -16.99 -5.43 -1.22
C ASP A 211 -16.87 -6.89 -1.62
N LEU A 212 -15.92 -7.61 -1.01
CA LEU A 212 -15.78 -9.06 -1.17
C LEU A 212 -16.16 -9.74 0.13
N LEU A 213 -17.25 -10.51 0.10
CA LEU A 213 -17.73 -11.28 1.24
C LEU A 213 -17.47 -12.76 0.99
N TRP A 214 -16.70 -13.39 1.86
CA TRP A 214 -16.49 -14.84 1.78
C TRP A 214 -17.82 -15.59 1.96
N CYS A 215 -18.11 -16.53 1.06
CA CYS A 215 -19.31 -17.35 1.06
C CYS A 215 -18.94 -18.83 1.30
N PRO A 216 -18.97 -19.31 2.55
CA PRO A 216 -18.61 -20.69 2.87
C PRO A 216 -19.63 -21.72 2.38
N SER A 217 -20.89 -21.34 2.16
CA SER A 217 -22.02 -22.22 1.83
C SER A 217 -22.13 -22.65 0.36
N GLN A 218 -21.05 -22.51 -0.42
CA GLN A 218 -20.96 -22.91 -1.83
C GLN A 218 -20.04 -24.13 -2.04
N LEU A 219 -19.72 -24.85 -0.96
CA LEU A 219 -19.09 -26.16 -0.96
C LEU A 219 -20.16 -27.25 -0.82
#